data_AF-A0A7V5UIW7-F1
#
_entry.id   AF-A0A7V5UIW7-F1
#
_cell.length_a   1.000
_cell.length_b   1.000
_cell.length_c   1.000
_cell.angle_alpha   90.00
_cell.angle_beta   90.00
_cell.angle_gamma   90.00
#
_symmetry.space_group_name_H-M   'P 1'
#
loop_
_entity.id
_entity.type
_entity.pdbx_description
1 polymer ?
#
loop_
_entity_poly.entity_id
_entity_poly.type
_entity_poly.pdbx_seq_one_letter_code
_entity_poly.pdbx_strand_id
1 'polypeptide(L)'
;MKIAVVSAAADVPAWEAAMLAELADVQGVESELVVDEVTAAPDAEVAPAYRWYEQFDNRVFGMFDDPMAAVAVPASVMRMDALAEDQPCDLIVLLASRRDAAEVYLPFSRNGVLFYETVDNAGNPLRPAGYHEVMSGKRTSAVVVRHLVSPGNAGGVVYLSRSSTDAISPRRNREQIFW
;
A
#
# COMPACT_ATOMS: atom_id res chain seq x y z
N MET A 1 -8.82 -8.33 -18.96
CA MET A 1 -7.42 -8.20 -18.48
C MET A 1 -7.38 -8.79 -17.09
N LYS A 2 -6.48 -9.74 -16.86
CA LYS A 2 -6.34 -10.42 -15.56
C LYS A 2 -5.32 -9.69 -14.69
N ILE A 3 -5.76 -9.16 -13.55
CA ILE A 3 -4.91 -8.50 -12.57
C ILE A 3 -4.92 -9.33 -11.28
N ALA A 4 -3.73 -9.63 -10.75
CA ALA A 4 -3.62 -10.10 -9.37
C ALA A 4 -3.26 -8.93 -8.46
N VAL A 5 -4.00 -8.76 -7.38
CA VAL A 5 -3.66 -7.87 -6.28
C VAL A 5 -3.07 -8.72 -5.18
N VAL A 6 -1.90 -8.37 -4.66
CA VAL A 6 -1.24 -9.13 -3.59
C VAL A 6 -1.25 -8.31 -2.31
N SER A 7 -1.69 -8.93 -1.21
CA SER A 7 -1.65 -8.35 0.13
C SER A 7 -1.05 -9.33 1.15
N ALA A 8 -0.58 -8.80 2.27
CA ALA A 8 0.14 -9.55 3.29
C ALA A 8 -0.76 -10.43 4.17
N ALA A 9 -2.06 -10.11 4.23
CA ALA A 9 -2.98 -10.76 5.14
C ALA A 9 -4.41 -10.84 4.57
N ALA A 10 -5.23 -11.71 5.17
CA ALA A 10 -6.64 -11.86 4.81
C ALA A 10 -7.51 -10.67 5.25
N ASP A 11 -7.07 -9.98 6.31
CA ASP A 11 -7.59 -8.68 6.73
C ASP A 11 -6.57 -7.63 6.31
N VAL A 12 -7.04 -6.60 5.62
CA VAL A 12 -6.18 -5.56 5.02
C VAL A 12 -6.51 -4.20 5.63
N PRO A 13 -5.62 -3.20 5.55
CA PRO A 13 -5.97 -1.82 5.85
C PRO A 13 -7.22 -1.36 5.10
N ALA A 14 -8.08 -0.58 5.75
CA ALA A 14 -9.32 -0.06 5.16
C ALA A 14 -9.13 0.63 3.80
N TRP A 15 -8.01 1.33 3.60
CA TRP A 15 -7.71 1.93 2.31
C TRP A 15 -7.42 0.89 1.21
N GLU A 16 -6.76 -0.23 1.53
CA GLU A 16 -6.54 -1.32 0.58
C GLU A 16 -7.86 -1.97 0.19
N ALA A 17 -8.75 -2.19 1.17
CA ALA A 17 -10.08 -2.73 0.91
C ALA A 17 -10.92 -1.80 0.01
N ALA A 18 -10.85 -0.49 0.22
CA ALA A 18 -11.52 0.48 -0.64
C ALA A 18 -10.97 0.44 -2.08
N MET A 19 -9.65 0.38 -2.24
CA MET A 19 -9.02 0.24 -3.56
C MET A 19 -9.39 -1.07 -4.26
N LEU A 20 -9.46 -2.18 -3.52
CA LEU A 20 -9.90 -3.47 -4.03
C LEU A 20 -11.36 -3.43 -4.51
N ALA A 21 -12.24 -2.75 -3.79
CA ALA A 21 -13.63 -2.56 -4.20
C ALA A 21 -13.71 -1.76 -5.52
N GLU A 22 -13.00 -0.64 -5.61
CA GLU A 22 -12.92 0.17 -6.83
C GLU A 22 -12.37 -0.64 -8.02
N LEU A 23 -11.33 -1.46 -7.79
CA LEU A 23 -10.75 -2.32 -8.83
C LEU A 23 -11.74 -3.40 -9.31
N ALA A 24 -12.55 -3.97 -8.42
CA ALA A 24 -13.56 -4.96 -8.76
C ALA A 24 -14.69 -4.38 -9.65
N ASP A 25 -14.92 -3.07 -9.58
CA ASP A 25 -15.93 -2.38 -10.38
C ASP A 25 -15.43 -1.92 -11.76
N VAL A 26 -14.13 -2.07 -12.05
CA VAL A 26 -13.56 -1.71 -13.36
C VAL A 26 -13.97 -2.72 -14.44
N GLN A 27 -14.76 -2.27 -15.41
CA GLN A 27 -15.21 -3.12 -16.52
C GLN A 27 -14.06 -3.69 -17.34
N GLY A 28 -14.11 -5.00 -17.61
CA GLY A 28 -13.12 -5.72 -18.41
C GLY A 28 -11.83 -6.08 -17.65
N VAL A 29 -11.79 -5.84 -16.34
CA VAL A 29 -10.74 -6.29 -15.43
C VAL A 29 -11.26 -7.45 -14.60
N GLU A 30 -10.50 -8.54 -14.57
CA GLU A 30 -10.70 -9.65 -13.65
C GLU A 30 -9.65 -9.50 -12.55
N SER A 31 -10.09 -9.17 -11.33
CA SER A 31 -9.23 -8.98 -10.17
C SER A 31 -9.29 -10.17 -9.22
N GLU A 32 -8.11 -10.67 -8.85
CA GLU A 32 -7.94 -11.74 -7.87
C GLU A 32 -7.03 -11.24 -6.74
N LEU A 33 -7.39 -11.52 -5.49
CA LEU A 33 -6.54 -11.27 -4.33
C LEU A 33 -5.68 -12.50 -4.05
N VAL A 34 -4.38 -12.29 -3.96
CA VAL A 34 -3.41 -13.28 -3.47
C VAL A 34 -2.95 -12.83 -2.10
N VAL A 35 -3.05 -13.71 -1.11
CA VAL A 35 -2.57 -13.44 0.25
C VAL A 35 -1.20 -14.09 0.40
N ASP A 36 -0.16 -13.27 0.61
CA ASP A 36 1.22 -13.74 0.67
C ASP A 36 2.04 -12.94 1.69
N GLU A 37 2.55 -13.64 2.71
CA GLU A 37 3.37 -13.09 3.79
C GLU A 37 4.70 -12.49 3.28
N VAL A 38 5.15 -12.84 2.06
CA VAL A 38 6.34 -12.22 1.43
C VAL A 38 6.18 -10.70 1.32
N THR A 39 4.94 -10.20 1.25
CA THR A 39 4.64 -8.77 1.19
C THR A 39 4.56 -8.08 2.55
N ALA A 40 4.60 -8.84 3.66
CA ALA A 40 4.58 -8.28 5.01
C ALA A 40 5.84 -7.41 5.20
N ALA A 41 5.66 -6.10 5.15
CA ALA A 41 6.73 -5.19 5.48
C ALA A 41 7.06 -5.39 6.98
N PRO A 42 8.34 -5.57 7.36
CA PRO A 42 8.69 -5.40 8.76
C PRO A 42 8.30 -3.98 9.15
N ASP A 43 7.54 -3.85 10.24
CA ASP A 43 7.26 -2.56 10.84
C ASP A 43 8.59 -1.82 10.95
N ALA A 44 8.64 -0.58 10.43
CA ALA A 44 9.78 0.27 10.73
C ALA A 44 9.95 0.29 12.25
N GLU A 45 11.17 0.26 12.76
CA GLU A 45 11.40 0.25 14.20
C GLU A 45 10.92 1.59 14.79
N VAL A 46 9.66 1.59 15.23
CA VAL A 46 8.97 2.77 15.73
C VAL A 46 9.33 2.93 17.21
N ALA A 47 9.82 4.11 17.59
CA ALA A 47 10.17 4.40 18.98
C ALA A 47 8.97 4.14 19.92
N PRO A 48 9.16 3.53 21.11
CA PRO A 48 8.06 3.26 22.04
C PRO A 48 7.24 4.49 22.42
N ALA A 49 7.88 5.66 22.52
CA ALA A 49 7.22 6.93 22.77
C ALA A 49 6.23 7.32 21.66
N TYR A 50 6.53 6.99 20.41
CA TYR A 50 5.58 7.21 19.31
C TYR A 50 4.37 6.30 19.44
N ARG A 51 4.53 5.02 19.83
CA ARG A 51 3.37 4.13 20.01
C ARG A 51 2.39 4.67 21.05
N TRP A 52 2.91 5.24 22.14
CA TRP A 52 2.07 5.90 23.14
C TRP A 52 1.38 7.15 22.58
N TYR A 53 2.12 7.96 21.83
CA TYR A 53 1.56 9.14 21.18
C TYR A 53 0.50 8.79 20.13
N GLU A 54 0.72 7.77 19.30
CA GLU A 54 -0.24 7.27 18.32
C GLU A 54 -1.53 6.77 18.97
N GLN A 55 -1.45 6.08 20.11
CA GLN A 55 -2.63 5.71 20.88
C GLN A 55 -3.41 6.94 21.38
N PHE A 56 -2.71 7.97 21.83
CA PHE A 56 -3.35 9.23 22.24
C PHE A 56 -3.97 9.96 21.05
N ASP A 57 -3.23 10.07 19.94
CA ASP A 57 -3.67 10.68 18.69
C ASP A 57 -4.92 9.98 18.14
N ASN A 58 -4.92 8.66 18.07
CA ASN A 58 -6.08 7.85 17.70
C ASN A 58 -7.25 8.02 18.68
N ARG A 59 -7.02 8.29 19.97
CA ARG A 59 -8.10 8.55 20.92
C ARG A 59 -8.74 9.93 20.72
N VAL A 60 -7.93 10.92 20.36
CA VAL A 60 -8.39 12.32 20.20
C VAL A 60 -8.99 12.56 18.83
N PHE A 61 -8.39 11.99 17.79
CA PHE A 61 -8.75 12.20 16.39
C PHE A 61 -9.31 10.95 15.71
N GLY A 62 -9.47 9.83 16.43
CA GLY A 62 -10.07 8.62 15.90
C GLY A 62 -11.52 8.83 15.52
N MET A 63 -11.74 9.20 14.26
CA MET A 63 -13.01 9.05 13.59
C MET A 63 -13.18 7.60 13.12
N PHE A 64 -14.40 7.25 12.74
CA PHE A 64 -14.83 5.91 12.36
C PHE A 64 -14.07 5.29 11.16
N ASP A 65 -13.35 6.09 10.36
CA ASP A 65 -12.70 5.65 9.11
C ASP A 65 -11.17 5.74 9.15
N ASP A 66 -10.51 4.93 9.99
CA ASP A 66 -9.03 4.83 9.96
C ASP A 66 -8.57 4.08 8.71
N PRO A 67 -7.81 4.71 7.78
CA PRO A 67 -7.23 4.01 6.63
C PRO A 67 -6.48 2.74 7.01
N MET A 68 -5.86 2.73 8.20
CA MET A 68 -5.06 1.61 8.68
C MET A 68 -5.84 0.63 9.57
N ALA A 69 -7.14 0.84 9.80
CA ALA A 69 -7.95 -0.16 10.49
C ALA A 69 -7.96 -1.46 9.67
N ALA A 70 -7.72 -2.58 10.35
CA ALA A 70 -7.83 -3.89 9.73
C ALA A 70 -9.32 -4.17 9.43
N VAL A 71 -9.62 -4.46 8.16
CA VAL A 71 -10.96 -4.80 7.69
C VAL A 71 -10.91 -6.04 6.81
N ALA A 72 -12.02 -6.77 6.77
CA ALA A 72 -12.16 -7.92 5.89
C ALA A 72 -12.18 -7.46 4.41
N VAL A 73 -11.52 -8.23 3.55
CA VAL A 73 -11.55 -8.02 2.10
C VAL A 73 -12.99 -8.15 1.57
N PRO A 74 -13.41 -7.29 0.61
CA PRO A 74 -14.73 -7.38 0.00
C PRO A 74 -15.02 -8.75 -0.63
N ALA A 75 -16.25 -9.25 -0.45
CA ALA A 75 -16.68 -10.56 -0.98
C ALA A 75 -16.69 -10.62 -2.52
N SER A 76 -16.68 -9.48 -3.21
CA SER A 76 -16.56 -9.38 -4.66
C SER A 76 -15.18 -9.78 -5.19
N VAL A 77 -14.16 -9.86 -4.33
CA VAL A 77 -12.79 -10.17 -4.72
C VAL A 77 -12.53 -11.66 -4.53
N MET A 78 -12.19 -12.35 -5.61
CA MET A 78 -11.83 -13.78 -5.56
C MET A 78 -10.47 -13.95 -4.89
N ARG A 79 -10.37 -14.85 -3.91
CA ARG A 79 -9.10 -15.17 -3.24
C ARG A 79 -8.40 -16.33 -3.92
N MET A 80 -7.08 -16.24 -4.02
CA MET A 80 -6.20 -17.29 -4.50
C MET A 80 -5.13 -17.62 -3.47
N ASP A 81 -4.77 -18.91 -3.41
CA ASP A 81 -3.73 -19.40 -2.50
C ASP A 81 -2.32 -19.07 -3.01
N ALA A 82 -2.10 -19.01 -4.33
CA ALA A 82 -0.80 -18.72 -4.93
C ALA A 82 -0.90 -18.28 -6.40
N LEU A 83 0.13 -17.59 -6.89
CA LEU A 83 0.35 -17.30 -8.31
C LEU A 83 1.10 -18.45 -8.99
N ALA A 84 0.79 -18.69 -10.26
CA ALA A 84 1.40 -19.74 -11.07
C ALA A 84 2.19 -19.13 -12.24
N GLU A 85 3.47 -19.48 -12.37
CA GLU A 85 4.35 -18.93 -13.42
C GLU A 85 3.93 -19.35 -14.84
N ASP A 86 3.31 -20.52 -14.99
CA ASP A 86 2.81 -21.05 -16.26
C ASP A 86 1.50 -20.38 -16.73
N GLN A 87 0.83 -19.65 -15.83
CA GLN A 87 -0.35 -18.85 -16.13
C GLN A 87 -0.19 -17.42 -15.59
N PRO A 88 0.73 -16.62 -16.17
CA PRO A 88 1.02 -15.30 -15.65
C PRO A 88 -0.18 -14.36 -15.82
N CYS A 89 -0.37 -13.49 -14.83
CA CYS A 89 -1.34 -12.41 -14.89
C CYS A 89 -0.90 -11.36 -15.92
N ASP A 90 -1.83 -10.57 -16.43
CA ASP A 90 -1.46 -9.46 -17.31
C ASP A 90 -0.72 -8.38 -16.52
N LEU A 91 -1.13 -8.12 -15.27
CA LEU A 91 -0.50 -7.15 -14.38
C LEU A 91 -0.61 -7.64 -12.93
N ILE A 92 0.36 -7.27 -12.08
CA ILE A 92 0.28 -7.51 -10.64
C ILE A 92 0.30 -6.15 -9.93
N VAL A 93 -0.56 -5.99 -8.91
CA VAL A 93 -0.64 -4.80 -8.08
C VAL A 93 -0.32 -5.15 -6.63
N LEU A 94 0.65 -4.47 -6.05
CA LEU A 94 1.09 -4.61 -4.67
C LEU A 94 0.67 -3.38 -3.88
N LEU A 95 -0.31 -3.52 -3.00
CA LEU A 95 -0.84 -2.39 -2.23
C LEU A 95 0.07 -2.03 -1.03
N ALA A 96 0.68 -3.00 -0.34
CA ALA A 96 1.48 -2.72 0.85
C ALA A 96 3.02 -2.72 0.63
N SER A 97 3.48 -3.02 -0.57
CA SER A 97 4.77 -3.71 -0.70
C SER A 97 5.93 -2.79 -1.05
N ARG A 98 7.13 -3.26 -0.74
CA ARG A 98 8.40 -2.63 -1.11
C ARG A 98 8.84 -3.14 -2.47
N ARG A 99 9.84 -2.47 -3.05
CA ARG A 99 10.45 -2.88 -4.33
C ARG A 99 10.97 -4.32 -4.32
N ASP A 100 11.58 -4.78 -3.23
CA ASP A 100 12.10 -6.15 -3.10
C ASP A 100 10.98 -7.20 -3.24
N ALA A 101 9.83 -6.95 -2.62
CA ALA A 101 8.65 -7.79 -2.83
C ALA A 101 8.15 -7.70 -4.29
N ALA A 102 8.17 -6.52 -4.91
CA ALA A 102 7.81 -6.38 -6.33
C ALA A 102 8.71 -7.18 -7.28
N GLU A 103 10.01 -7.29 -6.98
CA GLU A 103 10.94 -8.10 -7.77
C GLU A 103 10.59 -9.60 -7.70
N VAL A 104 10.07 -10.10 -6.57
CA VAL A 104 9.62 -11.50 -6.42
C VAL A 104 8.46 -11.82 -7.37
N TYR A 105 7.56 -10.85 -7.61
CA TYR A 105 6.36 -11.10 -8.43
C TYR A 105 6.55 -10.88 -9.93
N LEU A 106 7.70 -10.35 -10.37
CA LEU A 106 7.97 -10.12 -11.80
C LEU A 106 7.76 -11.36 -12.70
N PRO A 107 8.18 -12.58 -12.31
CA PRO A 107 7.99 -13.77 -13.14
C PRO A 107 6.51 -14.13 -13.38
N PHE A 108 5.60 -13.68 -12.51
CA PHE A 108 4.18 -14.01 -12.56
C PHE A 108 3.34 -12.98 -13.34
N SER A 109 3.98 -11.97 -13.91
CA SER A 109 3.31 -10.90 -14.65
C SER A 109 3.86 -10.72 -16.06
N ARG A 110 2.95 -10.54 -17.02
CA ARG A 110 3.30 -10.24 -18.42
C ARG A 110 3.74 -8.79 -18.61
N ASN A 111 3.05 -7.85 -17.96
CA ASN A 111 3.31 -6.43 -18.12
C ASN A 111 4.01 -5.81 -16.90
N GLY A 112 4.52 -6.62 -15.97
CA GLY A 112 5.24 -6.16 -14.79
C GLY A 112 4.36 -5.91 -13.57
N VAL A 113 4.92 -5.26 -12.57
CA VAL A 113 4.33 -5.12 -11.23
C VAL A 113 4.16 -3.64 -10.91
N LEU A 114 2.95 -3.26 -10.52
CA LEU A 114 2.68 -1.98 -9.89
C LEU A 114 2.81 -2.13 -8.39
N PHE A 115 3.46 -1.19 -7.72
CA PHE A 115 3.48 -1.16 -6.26
C PHE A 115 3.30 0.25 -5.72
N TYR A 116 2.61 0.33 -4.58
CA TYR A 116 2.34 1.56 -3.87
C TYR A 116 3.44 1.86 -2.87
N GLU A 117 3.84 3.12 -2.80
CA GLU A 117 4.86 3.57 -1.86
C GLU A 117 4.54 4.99 -1.39
N THR A 118 4.65 5.23 -0.09
CA THR A 118 4.65 6.57 0.48
C THR A 118 6.06 7.14 0.44
N VAL A 119 6.22 8.37 -0.09
CA VAL A 119 7.53 8.99 -0.31
C VAL A 119 7.60 10.44 0.19
N ASP A 120 8.79 10.88 0.58
CA ASP A 120 9.06 12.30 0.86
C ASP A 120 9.10 13.16 -0.42
N ASN A 121 9.26 14.47 -0.25
CA ASN A 121 9.38 15.41 -1.38
C ASN A 121 10.61 15.14 -2.28
N ALA A 122 11.61 14.40 -1.80
CA ALA A 122 12.78 13.98 -2.56
C ALA A 122 12.61 12.59 -3.20
N GLY A 123 11.45 11.94 -3.01
CA GLY A 123 11.15 10.62 -3.54
C GLY A 123 11.71 9.46 -2.72
N ASN A 124 12.17 9.70 -1.49
CA ASN A 124 12.66 8.64 -0.62
C ASN A 124 11.48 7.91 0.04
N PRO A 125 11.50 6.57 0.11
CA PRO A 125 10.46 5.81 0.78
C PRO A 125 10.33 6.19 2.26
N LEU A 126 9.10 6.36 2.73
CA LEU A 126 8.80 6.69 4.12
C LEU A 126 7.75 5.78 4.71
N ARG A 127 8.13 5.13 5.80
CA ARG A 127 7.28 4.20 6.54
C ARG A 127 7.48 4.41 8.05
N PRO A 128 6.42 4.28 8.86
CA PRO A 128 5.02 4.18 8.46
C PRO A 128 4.46 5.52 7.92
N ALA A 129 3.36 5.50 7.19
CA ALA A 129 2.74 6.70 6.64
C ALA A 129 2.28 7.67 7.76
N GLY A 130 2.51 8.97 7.59
CA GLY A 130 2.14 9.99 8.57
C GLY A 130 3.08 10.14 9.79
N TYR A 131 4.00 9.20 10.00
CA TYR A 131 4.95 9.21 11.13
C TYR A 131 6.01 10.30 11.01
N HIS A 132 6.62 10.44 9.83
CA HIS A 132 7.84 11.22 9.64
C HIS A 132 7.58 12.73 9.71
N GLU A 133 6.37 13.14 9.38
CA GLU A 133 5.86 14.51 9.44
C GLU A 133 5.86 15.04 10.87
N VAL A 134 5.47 14.19 11.82
CA VAL A 134 5.42 14.51 13.24
C VAL A 134 6.79 14.35 13.89
N MET A 135 7.49 13.26 13.58
CA MET A 135 8.69 12.88 14.32
C MET A 135 9.98 13.53 13.80
N SER A 136 10.02 13.91 12.53
CA SER A 136 11.23 14.48 11.91
C SER A 136 11.03 15.85 11.27
N GLY A 137 9.79 16.37 11.29
CA GLY A 137 9.44 17.63 10.60
C GLY A 137 9.62 17.57 9.09
N LYS A 138 9.93 16.38 8.54
CA LYS A 138 10.00 16.14 7.10
C LYS A 138 8.58 16.04 6.60
N ARG A 139 8.17 17.02 5.79
CA ARG A 139 6.87 16.95 5.10
C ARG A 139 6.94 15.85 4.06
N THR A 140 6.31 14.75 4.40
CA THR A 140 6.05 13.62 3.52
C THR A 140 4.67 13.83 2.98
N SER A 141 4.54 13.79 1.66
CA SER A 141 3.43 14.45 0.99
C SER A 141 2.83 13.62 -0.11
N ALA A 142 3.31 12.40 -0.37
CA ALA A 142 2.87 11.72 -1.58
C ALA A 142 2.76 10.21 -1.46
N VAL A 143 1.74 9.69 -2.13
CA VAL A 143 1.63 8.30 -2.54
C VAL A 143 2.08 8.23 -4.00
N VAL A 144 3.03 7.35 -4.30
CA VAL A 144 3.42 7.00 -5.66
C VAL A 144 3.00 5.59 -6.00
N VAL A 145 2.62 5.40 -7.26
CA VAL A 145 2.57 4.07 -7.88
C VAL A 145 3.78 3.95 -8.78
N ARG A 146 4.60 2.93 -8.52
CA ARG A 146 5.77 2.60 -9.31
C ARG A 146 5.49 1.38 -10.16
N HIS A 147 5.97 1.39 -11.40
CA HIS A 147 5.87 0.29 -12.35
C HIS A 147 7.24 -0.35 -12.55
N LEU A 148 7.35 -1.60 -12.14
CA LEU A 148 8.53 -2.42 -12.27
C LEU A 148 8.32 -3.43 -13.41
N VAL A 149 9.20 -3.39 -14.41
CA VAL A 149 9.14 -4.29 -15.58
C VAL A 149 10.33 -5.24 -15.68
N SER A 150 11.38 -5.01 -14.91
CA SER A 150 12.58 -5.85 -14.91
C SER A 150 13.31 -5.77 -13.56
N PRO A 151 13.98 -6.85 -13.14
CA PRO A 151 14.79 -6.83 -11.92
C PRO A 151 15.89 -5.76 -11.98
N GLY A 152 16.26 -5.16 -10.85
CA GLY A 152 17.35 -4.19 -10.79
C GLY A 152 17.00 -2.78 -11.27
N ASN A 153 15.86 -2.58 -11.95
CA ASN A 153 15.34 -1.25 -12.29
C ASN A 153 14.66 -0.60 -11.06
N ALA A 154 14.83 0.70 -10.87
CA ALA A 154 14.14 1.46 -9.82
C ALA A 154 12.60 1.51 -10.00
N GLY A 155 12.11 1.19 -11.20
CA GLY A 155 10.71 1.29 -11.57
C GLY A 155 10.32 2.74 -11.90
N GLY A 156 9.49 2.90 -12.93
CA GLY A 156 8.99 4.22 -13.34
C GLY A 156 7.85 4.67 -12.45
N VAL A 157 7.81 5.94 -12.03
CA VAL A 157 6.63 6.50 -11.37
C VAL A 157 5.54 6.69 -12.42
N VAL A 158 4.43 5.97 -12.28
CA VAL A 158 3.26 6.05 -13.20
C VAL A 158 2.13 6.89 -12.63
N TYR A 159 2.11 7.06 -11.30
CA TYR A 159 1.15 7.91 -10.61
C TYR A 159 1.81 8.56 -9.39
N LEU A 160 1.40 9.79 -9.09
CA LEU A 160 1.82 10.58 -7.94
C LEU A 160 0.61 11.37 -7.44
N SER A 161 0.15 11.07 -6.23
CA SER A 161 -0.79 11.92 -5.49
C SER A 161 -0.03 12.75 -4.47
N ARG A 162 -0.41 14.02 -4.29
CA ARG A 162 0.14 14.89 -3.25
C ARG A 162 -0.92 15.26 -2.23
N SER A 163 -0.57 15.14 -0.96
CA SER A 163 -1.40 15.38 0.21
C SER A 163 -0.80 16.49 1.07
N SER A 164 -1.67 17.31 1.68
CA SER A 164 -1.28 18.42 2.55
C SER A 164 -1.18 17.99 4.01
N THR A 165 -0.09 17.31 4.38
CA THR A 165 0.14 16.79 5.74
C THR A 165 0.43 17.87 6.78
N ASP A 166 0.08 17.59 8.04
CA ASP A 166 0.34 18.43 9.22
C ASP A 166 1.38 17.81 10.16
N ALA A 167 1.97 18.63 11.03
CA ALA A 167 3.01 18.22 11.96
C ALA A 167 2.47 17.72 13.31
N ILE A 168 1.16 17.53 13.44
CA ILE A 168 0.47 17.41 14.73
C ILE A 168 -0.22 16.05 14.89
N SER A 169 -0.56 15.35 13.80
CA SER A 169 -1.30 14.09 13.90
C SER A 169 -0.95 13.10 12.78
N PRO A 170 -0.31 11.96 13.10
CA PRO A 170 -0.12 10.88 12.14
C PRO A 170 -1.45 10.32 11.65
N ARG A 171 -2.50 10.33 12.49
CA ARG A 171 -3.84 9.90 12.09
C ARG A 171 -4.42 10.79 10.98
N ARG A 172 -4.39 12.11 11.15
CA ARG A 172 -4.86 13.05 10.11
C ARG A 172 -4.04 12.96 8.84
N ASN A 173 -2.72 12.78 8.98
CA ASN A 173 -1.85 12.57 7.83
C ASN A 173 -2.24 11.30 7.06
N ARG A 174 -2.48 10.19 7.75
CA ARG A 174 -2.98 8.95 7.13
C ARG A 174 -4.29 9.20 6.37
N GLU A 175 -5.25 9.93 6.95
CA GLU A 175 -6.49 10.28 6.24
C GLU A 175 -6.22 11.03 4.95
N GLN A 176 -5.42 12.09 4.99
CA GLN A 176 -5.13 12.91 3.81
C GLN A 176 -4.30 12.18 2.76
N ILE A 177 -3.54 11.15 3.15
CA ILE A 177 -2.73 10.34 2.25
C ILE A 177 -3.60 9.33 1.50
N PHE A 178 -4.59 8.73 2.16
CA PHE A 178 -5.34 7.59 1.64
C PHE A 178 -6.80 7.88 1.22
N TRP A 179 -7.40 8.96 1.73
CA TRP A 179 -8.76 9.43 1.40
C TRP A 179 -8.72 10.76 0.66
#